data_AF-A0A7K1JI75-F1
#
_entry.id   AF-A0A7K1JI75-F1
#
_cell.length_a   1.000
_cell.length_b   1.000
_cell.length_c   1.000
_cell.angle_alpha   90.00
_cell.angle_beta   90.00
_cell.angle_gamma   90.00
#
_symmetry.space_group_name_H-M   'P 1'
#
loop_
_entity.id
_entity.type
_entity.pdbx_description
1 polymer ?
#
loop_
_entity_poly.entity_id
_entity_poly.type
_entity_poly.pdbx_seq_one_letter_code
_entity_poly.pdbx_strand_id
1 'polypeptide(L)' 'MRQSKASRDQMMTQLRSAYEGGASIRSLVATSGKSYGSVHSMLLQAGAVMRSRGGPNHRTHKVA' A
#
# COMPACT_ATOMS: atom_id res chain seq x y z
N MET A 1 -14.69 -3.67 -18.04
CA MET A 1 -14.43 -2.21 -17.94
C MET A 1 -12.92 -1.99 -17.75
N ARG A 2 -12.23 -1.39 -18.72
CA ARG A 2 -10.79 -1.09 -18.61
C ARG A 2 -10.61 0.17 -17.78
N GLN A 3 -10.13 0.07 -16.54
CA GLN A 3 -9.72 1.24 -15.76
C GLN A 3 -8.62 1.98 -16.54
N SER A 4 -8.96 3.19 -16.97
CA SER A 4 -8.15 4.14 -17.74
C SER A 4 -6.74 4.29 -17.14
N LYS A 5 -5.73 4.36 -18.01
CA LYS A 5 -4.31 4.45 -17.62
C LYS A 5 -4.03 5.66 -16.73
N ALA A 6 -4.62 6.81 -17.06
CA ALA A 6 -4.54 8.04 -16.27
C ALA A 6 -5.05 7.88 -14.83
N SER A 7 -6.12 7.10 -14.64
CA SER A 7 -6.68 6.84 -13.31
C SER A 7 -5.79 5.92 -12.48
N ARG A 8 -4.94 5.12 -13.12
CA ARG A 8 -4.03 4.19 -12.43
C ARG A 8 -2.79 4.92 -11.90
N ASP A 9 -2.21 5.85 -12.66
CA ASP A 9 -1.11 6.68 -12.18
C ASP A 9 -1.52 7.54 -10.98
N GLN A 10 -2.67 8.21 -11.08
CA GLN A 10 -3.25 8.95 -9.95
C GLN A 10 -3.43 8.06 -8.71
N MET A 11 -3.95 6.84 -8.90
CA MET A 11 -4.12 5.87 -7.82
C MET A 11 -2.78 5.41 -7.23
N MET A 12 -1.77 5.17 -8.07
CA MET A 12 -0.42 4.79 -7.65
C MET A 12 0.22 5.88 -6.79
N THR A 13 0.12 7.15 -7.21
CA THR A 13 0.59 8.30 -6.43
C THR A 13 -0.13 8.41 -5.09
N GLN A 14 -1.46 8.23 -5.07
CA GLN A 14 -2.25 8.27 -3.83
C GLN A 14 -1.86 7.13 -2.87
N LEU A 15 -1.75 5.90 -3.39
CA LEU A 15 -1.34 4.74 -2.61
C LEU A 15 0.05 4.92 -2.02
N ARG A 16 0.99 5.45 -2.81
CA ARG A 16 2.35 5.78 -2.37
C ARG A 16 2.34 6.83 -1.26
N SER A 17 1.65 7.96 -1.46
CA SER A 17 1.58 9.03 -0.48
C SER A 17 0.99 8.55 0.85
N ALA A 18 -0.09 7.76 0.80
CA ALA A 18 -0.68 7.17 2.00
C ALA A 18 0.24 6.15 2.69
N TYR A 19 0.97 5.33 1.91
CA TYR A 19 1.96 4.39 2.44
C TYR A 19 3.15 5.10 3.11
N GLU A 20 3.68 6.15 2.48
CA GLU A 20 4.74 7.00 3.01
C GLU A 20 4.28 7.73 4.29
N GLY A 21 3.01 8.15 4.33
CA GLY A 21 2.35 8.70 5.52
C GLY A 21 2.13 7.70 6.66
N GLY A 22 2.51 6.43 6.49
CA GLY A 22 2.46 5.41 7.54
C GLY A 22 1.28 4.43 7.44
N ALA A 23 0.45 4.52 6.40
CA ALA A 23 -0.59 3.53 6.17
C ALA A 23 0.02 2.16 5.83
N SER A 24 -0.58 1.09 6.34
CA SER A 24 -0.16 -0.27 5.99
C SER A 24 -0.74 -0.69 4.63
N ILE A 25 -0.07 -1.64 3.94
CA ILE A 25 -0.61 -2.22 2.69
C ILE A 25 -2.01 -2.80 2.92
N ARG A 26 -2.29 -3.39 4.09
CA ARG A 26 -3.63 -3.89 4.44
C ARG A 26 -4.67 -2.78 4.50
N SER A 27 -4.31 -1.64 5.10
CA SER A 27 -5.19 -0.45 5.14
C SER A 27 -5.46 0.02 3.72
N LEU A 28 -4.43 0.15 2.89
CA LEU A 28 -4.56 0.58 1.49
C LEU A 28 -5.42 -0.38 0.65
N VAL A 29 -5.31 -1.69 0.88
CA VAL A 29 -6.17 -2.71 0.28
C VAL A 29 -7.63 -2.50 0.66
N ALA A 30 -7.90 -2.26 1.95
CA ALA A 30 -9.26 -2.01 2.43
C ALA A 30 -9.85 -0.71 1.84
N THR A 31 -9.06 0.37 1.75
CA THR A 31 -9.54 1.66 1.23
C THR A 31 -9.67 1.67 -0.29
N SER A 32 -8.76 1.00 -1.01
CA SER A 32 -8.74 0.99 -2.47
C SER A 32 -9.62 -0.10 -3.10
N GLY A 33 -10.09 -1.07 -2.30
CA GLY A 33 -10.84 -2.24 -2.78
C GLY A 33 -10.05 -3.14 -3.73
N LYS A 34 -8.71 -3.05 -3.73
CA LYS A 34 -7.82 -3.84 -4.59
C LYS A 34 -7.16 -4.96 -3.82
N SER A 35 -6.80 -6.04 -4.52
CA SER A 35 -6.07 -7.14 -3.90
C SER A 35 -4.70 -6.71 -3.40
N TYR A 36 -4.21 -7.38 -2.35
CA TYR A 36 -2.87 -7.15 -1.78
C TYR A 36 -1.78 -7.17 -2.85
N GLY A 37 -1.78 -8.17 -3.74
CA GLY A 37 -0.81 -8.26 -4.82
C GLY A 37 -0.90 -7.09 -5.80
N SER A 38 -2.10 -6.60 -6.10
CA SER A 38 -2.29 -5.45 -6.99
C SER A 38 -1.75 -4.16 -6.35
N VAL A 39 -2.06 -3.92 -5.08
CA VAL A 39 -1.52 -2.75 -4.33
C VAL A 39 -0.01 -2.85 -4.18
N HIS A 40 0.52 -4.04 -3.90
CA HIS A 40 1.96 -4.27 -3.77
C HIS A 40 2.70 -3.99 -5.09
N SER A 41 2.20 -4.52 -6.20
CA SER A 41 2.77 -4.23 -7.52
C SER A 41 2.63 -2.74 -7.86
N MET A 42 1.52 -2.10 -7.53
CA MET A 42 1.33 -0.66 -7.74
C MET A 42 2.33 0.18 -6.94
N LEU A 43 2.60 -0.18 -5.68
CA LEU A 43 3.60 0.50 -4.85
C LEU A 43 5.01 0.32 -5.41
N LEU A 44 5.36 -0.88 -5.88
CA LEU A 44 6.65 -1.14 -6.54
C LEU A 44 6.80 -0.33 -7.83
N GLN A 45 5.75 -0.30 -8.68
CA GLN A 45 5.76 0.49 -9.91
C GLN A 45 5.79 2.01 -9.64
N ALA A 46 5.17 2.46 -8.53
CA ALA A 46 5.22 3.86 -8.08
C ALA A 46 6.57 4.26 -7.48
N GLY A 47 7.50 3.31 -7.30
CA GLY A 47 8.79 3.53 -6.64
C GLY A 47 8.68 3.80 -5.15
N ALA A 48 7.61 3.31 -4.50
CA ALA A 48 7.46 3.46 -3.06
C ALA A 48 8.55 2.66 -2.31
N VAL A 49 9.20 3.29 -1.33
CA VAL A 49 10.22 2.62 -0.51
C VAL A 49 9.52 1.62 0.40
N MET A 50 9.59 0.33 0.04
CA MET A 50 9.00 -0.72 0.85
C MET A 50 9.62 -0.75 2.24
N ARG A 51 8.78 -0.51 3.24
CA ARG A 51 9.16 -0.67 4.64
C ARG A 51 9.37 -2.17 4.87
N SER A 52 10.44 -2.51 5.59
CA SER A 52 10.70 -3.90 6.00
C SER A 52 9.43 -4.51 6.60
N ARG A 53 9.21 -5.80 6.36
CA ARG A 53 8.07 -6.56 6.91
C ARG A 53 8.23 -6.65 8.42
N GLY A 54 7.84 -5.57 9.09
CA GLY A 54 8.03 -5.35 10.52
C GLY A 54 8.15 -3.88 10.89
N GLY A 55 7.33 -3.02 10.26
CA GLY A 55 7.28 -1.61 10.62
C GLY A 55 6.91 -1.40 12.10
N PRO A 56 7.10 -0.18 12.65
CA PRO A 56 6.95 0.11 14.09
C PRO A 56 5.60 -0.28 14.73
N ASN A 57 4.60 -0.61 13.92
CA ASN A 57 3.37 -1.29 14.35
C ASN A 57 3.56 -2.80 14.60
N HIS A 58 4.73 -3.22 15.10
CA HIS A 58 4.80 -4.44 15.91
C HIS A 58 4.06 -4.11 17.20
N ARG A 59 2.74 -4.36 17.21
CA ARG A 59 2.09 -4.79 18.45
C ARG A 59 2.86 -6.02 18.87
N THR A 60 3.87 -5.84 19.72
CA THR A 60 4.46 -6.89 20.51
C THR A 60 3.27 -7.56 21.17
N HIS A 61 2.84 -8.70 20.62
CA HIS A 61 2.17 -9.68 21.44
C HIS A 61 3.22 -10.05 22.47
N LYS A 62 3.18 -9.37 23.62
CA LYS A 62 3.71 -9.93 24.86
C LYS A 62 2.91 -11.22 25.06
N VAL A 63 3.43 -12.30 24.53
CA VAL A 63 3.11 -13.61 25.05
C VAL A 63 3.96 -13.70 26.30
N ALA A 64 3.26 -13.69 27.43
CA ALA A 64 3.82 -13.88 28.76
C ALA A 64 4.40 -15.30 28.89
#